data_AF-A0A2D9T719-F1
#
_entry.id   AF-A0A2D9T719-F1
#
_cell.length_a   1.000
_cell.length_b   1.000
_cell.length_c   1.000
_cell.angle_alpha   90.00
_cell.angle_beta   90.00
_cell.angle_gamma   90.00
#
_symmetry.space_group_name_H-M   'P 1'
#
loop_
_entity.id
_entity.type
_entity.pdbx_description
1 polymer ?
#
loop_
_entity_poly.entity_id
_entity_poly.type
_entity_poly.pdbx_seq_one_letter_code
_entity_poly.pdbx_strand_id
1 'polypeptide(L)'
;MSEALRDEPEPELAFLDDLDAGAAELSAGDLDALFADVRADVDKSGARRLGRLAEQPTPRRRLFALLCFVLIAAGTAAFSPRADLAGFPPLTLAAVVGSIGSLLTLAVVIAFRPIYLPAVSRWTKVGLAVAAIGVALAVALLPGLHDHVAARPDQALAPWQHALPCFGFGLLAGLPAYALLRLLDRGAPFGRVLAAAAAGLGGNLVLELHCPVGGPSHLVLGHAMVVLVFVLGAALVERLVVRRH
;
A
#
# COMPACT_ATOMS: atom_id res chain seq x y z
N MET A 1 39.12 32.43 18.58
CA MET A 1 37.83 31.74 18.30
C MET A 1 37.82 31.49 16.79
N SER A 2 38.02 30.30 16.23
CA SER A 2 37.52 28.99 16.63
C SER A 2 38.36 27.91 15.95
N GLU A 3 39.47 27.53 16.59
CA GLU A 3 40.38 26.46 16.14
C GLU A 3 40.24 25.20 17.03
N ALA A 4 39.15 25.12 17.81
CA ALA A 4 38.91 24.13 18.86
C ALA A 4 37.75 23.16 18.55
N LEU A 5 37.53 22.82 17.28
CA LEU A 5 36.45 21.92 16.82
C LEU A 5 36.97 20.72 16.02
N ARG A 6 38.19 20.25 16.31
CA ARG A 6 38.74 19.01 15.73
C ARG A 6 39.21 18.12 16.88
N ASP A 7 38.92 16.82 16.76
CA ASP A 7 39.31 15.70 17.65
C ASP A 7 38.25 15.16 18.62
N GLU A 8 36.96 15.25 18.29
CA GLU A 8 36.09 14.15 18.74
C GLU A 8 36.08 13.10 17.62
N PRO A 9 36.64 11.89 17.85
CA PRO A 9 36.61 10.82 16.87
C PRO A 9 35.15 10.52 16.54
N GLU A 10 34.79 10.58 15.26
CA GLU A 10 33.43 10.27 14.84
C GLU A 10 33.08 8.86 15.37
N PRO A 11 31.98 8.70 16.13
CA PRO A 11 31.64 7.43 16.76
C PRO A 11 31.45 6.28 15.75
N GLU A 12 31.23 6.60 14.47
CA GLU A 12 31.21 5.62 13.37
C GLU A 12 32.59 5.04 13.05
N LEU A 13 33.68 5.76 13.30
CA LEU A 13 35.05 5.28 13.07
C LEU A 13 35.57 4.42 14.23
N ALA A 14 35.11 4.65 15.47
CA ALA A 14 35.47 3.81 16.62
C ALA A 14 35.03 2.35 16.45
N PHE A 15 33.93 2.10 15.73
CA PHE A 15 33.50 0.74 15.37
C PHE A 15 34.47 0.03 14.41
N LEU A 16 35.18 0.78 13.55
CA LEU A 16 36.19 0.20 12.66
C LEU A 16 37.44 -0.20 13.44
N ASP A 17 37.84 0.58 14.45
CA ASP A 17 38.95 0.25 15.33
C ASP A 17 38.65 -1.00 16.19
N ASP A 18 37.41 -1.18 16.64
CA ASP A 18 36.97 -2.42 17.33
C ASP A 18 36.92 -3.63 16.39
N LEU A 19 36.61 -3.43 15.10
CA LEU A 19 36.68 -4.48 14.09
C LEU A 19 38.14 -4.89 13.79
N ASP A 20 39.07 -3.93 13.78
CA ASP A 20 40.50 -4.21 13.61
C ASP A 20 41.13 -4.83 14.87
N ALA A 21 40.73 -4.37 16.07
CA ALA A 21 41.19 -4.94 17.34
C ALA A 21 40.62 -6.35 17.59
N GLY A 22 39.43 -6.63 17.04
CA GLY A 22 38.77 -7.93 17.07
C GLY A 22 39.02 -8.82 15.85
N ALA A 23 39.83 -8.38 14.89
CA ALA A 23 40.24 -9.17 13.72
C ALA A 23 41.24 -10.26 14.14
N ALA A 24 40.80 -11.19 14.99
CA ALA A 24 41.34 -12.53 14.94
C ALA A 24 41.29 -12.97 13.47
N GLU A 25 42.43 -13.37 12.91
CA GLU A 25 42.54 -13.80 11.51
C GLU A 25 41.40 -14.79 11.22
N LEU A 26 40.36 -14.31 10.51
CA LEU A 26 39.27 -15.16 10.07
C LEU A 26 39.89 -16.26 9.24
N SER A 27 39.84 -17.49 9.75
CA SER A 27 40.43 -18.59 9.04
C SER A 27 39.66 -18.81 7.74
N ALA A 28 40.30 -19.39 6.72
CA ALA A 28 39.59 -19.78 5.50
C ALA A 28 38.35 -20.64 5.80
N GLY A 29 38.40 -21.46 6.86
CA GLY A 29 37.28 -22.27 7.32
C GLY A 29 36.10 -21.46 7.88
N ASP A 30 36.36 -20.34 8.56
CA ASP A 30 35.31 -19.46 9.10
C ASP A 30 34.57 -18.74 7.97
N LEU A 31 35.30 -18.30 6.94
CA LEU A 31 34.71 -17.71 5.74
C LEU A 31 33.87 -18.74 4.96
N ASP A 32 34.39 -19.96 4.79
CA ASP A 32 33.66 -21.04 4.11
C ASP A 32 32.37 -21.40 4.85
N ALA A 33 32.42 -21.48 6.19
CA ALA A 33 31.24 -21.71 7.02
C ALA A 33 30.22 -20.57 6.87
N LEU A 34 30.66 -19.32 6.90
CA LEU A 34 29.80 -18.15 6.68
C LEU A 34 29.13 -18.20 5.30
N PHE A 35 29.87 -18.51 4.23
CA PHE A 35 29.30 -18.61 2.88
C PHE A 35 28.34 -19.80 2.74
N ALA A 36 28.63 -20.93 3.41
CA ALA A 36 27.74 -22.08 3.44
C ALA A 36 26.41 -21.74 4.14
N ASP A 37 26.47 -21.03 5.26
CA ASP A 37 25.28 -20.58 5.99
C ASP A 37 24.46 -19.58 5.16
N VAL A 38 25.10 -18.58 4.55
CA VAL A 38 24.42 -17.62 3.66
C VAL A 38 23.77 -18.34 2.48
N ARG A 39 24.45 -19.31 1.86
CA ARG A 39 23.89 -20.11 0.77
C ARG A 39 22.71 -20.95 1.25
N ALA A 40 22.82 -21.61 2.40
CA ALA A 40 21.74 -22.40 2.98
C ALA A 40 20.50 -21.54 3.27
N ASP A 41 20.69 -20.33 3.77
CA ASP A 41 19.59 -19.38 4.03
C ASP A 41 18.96 -18.84 2.73
N VAL A 42 19.76 -18.58 1.70
CA VAL A 42 19.27 -18.22 0.36
C VAL A 42 18.46 -19.36 -0.24
N ASP A 43 18.96 -20.59 -0.18
CA ASP A 43 18.28 -21.78 -0.70
C ASP A 43 16.99 -22.08 0.05
N LYS A 44 16.99 -21.95 1.39
CA LYS A 44 15.81 -22.08 2.24
C LYS A 44 14.76 -21.01 1.94
N SER A 45 15.21 -19.79 1.62
CA SER A 45 14.33 -18.68 1.24
C SER A 45 13.73 -18.87 -0.16
N GLY A 46 14.53 -19.32 -1.13
CA GLY A 46 14.09 -19.61 -2.51
C GLY A 46 13.24 -20.88 -2.66
N ALA A 47 13.41 -21.85 -1.75
CA ALA A 47 12.63 -23.10 -1.73
C ALA A 47 11.13 -22.87 -1.39
N ARG A 48 10.80 -21.75 -0.75
CA ARG A 48 9.39 -21.41 -0.45
C ARG A 48 8.69 -21.00 -1.75
N ARG A 49 7.63 -21.73 -2.13
CA ARG A 49 6.83 -21.43 -3.34
C ARG A 49 6.40 -19.96 -3.46
N LEU A 50 6.16 -19.29 -2.32
CA LEU A 50 5.80 -17.88 -2.25
C LEU A 50 7.00 -16.94 -2.51
N GLY A 51 8.23 -17.33 -2.18
CA GLY A 51 9.45 -16.55 -2.46
C GLY A 51 9.67 -16.34 -3.96
N ARG A 52 9.33 -17.34 -4.78
CA ARG A 52 9.42 -17.28 -6.25
C ARG A 52 8.55 -16.19 -6.89
N LEU A 53 7.50 -15.72 -6.21
CA LEU A 53 6.67 -14.62 -6.69
C LEU A 53 7.38 -13.26 -6.52
N ALA A 54 8.06 -13.05 -5.40
CA ALA A 54 8.85 -11.84 -5.15
C ALA A 54 10.06 -11.73 -6.10
N GLU A 55 10.63 -12.87 -6.53
CA GLU A 55 11.74 -12.97 -7.46
C GLU A 55 11.40 -12.58 -8.90
N GLN A 56 10.10 -12.50 -9.25
CA GLN A 56 9.70 -12.15 -10.60
C GLN A 56 10.22 -10.76 -11.03
N PRO A 57 10.51 -10.55 -12.33
CA PRO A 57 10.84 -9.23 -12.86
C PRO A 57 9.80 -8.19 -12.46
N THR A 58 10.24 -6.97 -12.14
CA THR A 58 9.38 -5.84 -11.78
C THR A 58 8.14 -5.64 -12.67
N PRO A 59 8.22 -5.69 -14.02
CA PRO A 59 7.03 -5.55 -14.85
C PRO A 59 5.98 -6.64 -14.59
N ARG A 60 6.39 -7.90 -14.36
CA ARG A 60 5.47 -8.99 -14.03
C ARG A 60 4.82 -8.80 -12.66
N ARG A 61 5.58 -8.35 -11.67
CA ARG A 61 5.05 -8.03 -10.33
C ARG A 61 3.98 -6.94 -10.39
N ARG A 62 4.24 -5.86 -11.13
CA ARG A 62 3.27 -4.79 -11.37
C ARG A 62 2.03 -5.32 -12.09
N LEU A 63 2.22 -6.12 -13.14
CA LEU A 63 1.12 -6.74 -13.88
C LEU A 63 0.26 -7.62 -12.97
N PHE A 64 0.84 -8.52 -12.16
CA PHE A 64 0.08 -9.38 -11.24
C PHE A 64 -0.71 -8.58 -10.22
N ALA A 65 -0.12 -7.51 -9.65
CA ALA A 65 -0.84 -6.65 -8.73
C ALA A 65 -2.00 -5.92 -9.40
N LEU A 66 -1.78 -5.29 -10.56
CA LEU A 66 -2.84 -4.59 -11.29
C LEU A 66 -3.94 -5.56 -11.75
N LEU A 67 -3.56 -6.74 -12.23
CA LEU A 67 -4.50 -7.79 -12.63
C LEU A 67 -5.36 -8.24 -11.45
N CYS A 68 -4.79 -8.36 -10.24
CA CYS A 68 -5.56 -8.67 -9.04
C CYS A 68 -6.65 -7.63 -8.77
N PHE A 69 -6.32 -6.33 -8.83
CA PHE A 69 -7.31 -5.26 -8.70
C PHE A 69 -8.37 -5.30 -9.80
N VAL A 70 -7.96 -5.50 -11.05
CA VAL A 70 -8.89 -5.60 -12.19
C VAL A 70 -9.83 -6.79 -12.02
N LEU A 71 -9.33 -7.96 -11.62
CA LEU A 71 -10.16 -9.15 -11.42
C LEU A 71 -11.17 -8.98 -10.28
N ILE A 72 -10.77 -8.35 -9.17
CA ILE A 72 -11.68 -8.04 -8.05
C ILE A 72 -12.76 -7.06 -8.52
N ALA A 73 -12.36 -5.94 -9.15
CA ALA A 73 -13.28 -4.92 -9.63
C ALA A 73 -14.25 -5.46 -10.70
N ALA A 74 -13.74 -6.21 -11.69
CA ALA A 74 -14.55 -6.83 -12.73
C ALA A 74 -15.48 -7.91 -12.17
N GLY A 75 -15.00 -8.73 -11.23
CA GLY A 75 -15.81 -9.71 -10.53
C GLY A 75 -16.96 -9.04 -9.78
N THR A 76 -16.68 -8.01 -8.99
CA THR A 76 -17.73 -7.25 -8.30
C THR A 76 -18.72 -6.65 -9.28
N ALA A 77 -18.27 -6.01 -10.35
CA ALA A 77 -19.16 -5.42 -11.36
C ALA A 77 -20.02 -6.47 -12.07
N ALA A 78 -19.51 -7.68 -12.30
CA ALA A 78 -20.25 -8.75 -12.97
C ALA A 78 -21.30 -9.41 -12.06
N PHE A 79 -20.98 -9.64 -10.78
CA PHE A 79 -21.86 -10.36 -9.85
C PHE A 79 -22.74 -9.45 -9.00
N SER A 80 -22.37 -8.19 -8.86
CA SER A 80 -23.08 -7.22 -8.04
C SER A 80 -22.99 -5.81 -8.65
N PRO A 81 -23.54 -5.64 -9.87
CA PRO A 81 -23.47 -4.37 -10.56
C PRO A 81 -24.19 -3.28 -9.76
N ARG A 82 -23.61 -2.09 -9.77
CA ARG A 82 -24.22 -0.89 -9.22
C ARG A 82 -25.57 -0.61 -9.87
N ALA A 83 -26.62 -0.48 -9.05
CA ALA A 83 -28.01 -0.42 -9.50
C ALA A 83 -28.37 0.85 -10.30
N ASP A 84 -27.68 1.97 -10.05
CA ASP A 84 -27.86 3.26 -10.70
C ASP A 84 -26.89 3.51 -11.86
N LEU A 85 -26.16 2.48 -12.33
CA LEU A 85 -25.11 2.66 -13.34
C LEU A 85 -25.61 3.32 -14.64
N ALA A 86 -26.84 3.02 -15.07
CA ALA A 86 -27.44 3.60 -16.26
C ALA A 86 -27.80 5.10 -16.11
N GLY A 87 -28.03 5.56 -14.88
CA GLY A 87 -28.32 6.96 -14.55
C GLY A 87 -27.09 7.77 -14.15
N PHE A 88 -25.95 7.10 -13.91
CA PHE A 88 -24.71 7.75 -13.49
C PHE A 88 -24.11 8.56 -14.67
N PRO A 89 -23.86 9.86 -14.52
CA PRO A 89 -23.23 10.67 -15.57
C PRO A 89 -21.85 10.09 -15.96
N PRO A 90 -21.63 9.70 -17.23
CA PRO A 90 -20.48 8.89 -17.61
C PRO A 90 -19.14 9.61 -17.38
N LEU A 91 -19.11 10.93 -17.58
CA LEU A 91 -17.91 11.75 -17.33
C LEU A 91 -17.57 11.81 -15.84
N THR A 92 -18.57 11.90 -14.97
CA THR A 92 -18.39 11.89 -13.53
C THR A 92 -17.85 10.53 -13.07
N LEU A 93 -18.42 9.44 -13.58
CA LEU A 93 -17.95 8.08 -13.24
C LEU A 93 -16.51 7.89 -13.70
N ALA A 94 -16.20 8.28 -14.93
CA ALA A 94 -14.85 8.21 -15.49
C ALA A 94 -13.85 9.05 -14.69
N ALA A 95 -14.24 10.23 -14.20
CA ALA A 95 -13.38 11.06 -13.35
C ALA A 95 -13.12 10.42 -11.98
N VAL A 96 -14.13 9.86 -11.33
CA VAL A 96 -13.99 9.16 -10.03
C VAL A 96 -13.13 7.90 -10.18
N VAL A 97 -13.52 7.01 -11.09
CA VAL A 97 -12.79 5.76 -11.35
C VAL A 97 -11.37 6.05 -11.86
N GLY A 98 -11.20 7.02 -12.74
CA GLY A 98 -9.91 7.41 -13.32
C GLY A 98 -8.96 8.03 -12.30
N SER A 99 -9.45 8.89 -11.40
CA SER A 99 -8.63 9.48 -10.35
C SER A 99 -8.16 8.44 -9.32
N ILE A 100 -9.05 7.56 -8.87
CA ILE A 100 -8.71 6.46 -7.95
C ILE A 100 -7.76 5.47 -8.64
N GLY A 101 -8.09 5.04 -9.86
CA GLY A 101 -7.31 4.06 -10.63
C GLY A 101 -5.91 4.56 -11.00
N SER A 102 -5.76 5.84 -11.34
CA SER A 102 -4.45 6.43 -11.65
C SER A 102 -3.56 6.51 -10.41
N LEU A 103 -4.08 6.95 -9.26
CA LEU A 103 -3.33 6.97 -8.00
C LEU A 103 -2.97 5.56 -7.51
N LEU A 104 -3.89 4.60 -7.65
CA LEU A 104 -3.62 3.18 -7.37
C LEU A 104 -2.47 2.67 -8.24
N THR A 105 -2.54 2.91 -9.55
CA THR A 105 -1.50 2.48 -10.50
C THR A 105 -0.16 3.10 -10.16
N LEU A 106 -0.13 4.41 -9.87
CA LEU A 106 1.08 5.12 -9.47
C LEU A 106 1.66 4.54 -8.17
N ALA A 107 0.82 4.23 -7.18
CA ALA A 107 1.23 3.60 -5.94
C ALA A 107 1.86 2.22 -6.17
N VAL A 108 1.27 1.37 -7.03
CA VAL A 108 1.84 0.07 -7.41
C VAL A 108 3.18 0.23 -8.14
N VAL A 109 3.27 1.17 -9.09
CA VAL A 109 4.49 1.43 -9.87
C VAL A 109 5.64 1.85 -8.95
N ILE A 110 5.38 2.73 -7.99
CA ILE A 110 6.37 3.23 -7.03
C ILE A 110 6.70 2.16 -5.98
N ALA A 111 5.70 1.42 -5.47
CA ALA A 111 5.90 0.35 -4.49
C ALA A 111 6.84 -0.75 -5.02
N PHE A 112 6.75 -1.06 -6.32
CA PHE A 112 7.60 -2.05 -6.97
C PHE A 112 8.76 -1.45 -7.77
N ARG A 113 9.21 -0.24 -7.42
CA ARG A 113 10.40 0.34 -8.05
C ARG A 113 11.60 -0.62 -7.88
N PRO A 114 12.38 -0.91 -8.95
CA PRO A 114 13.56 -1.77 -8.85
C PRO A 114 14.59 -1.23 -7.85
N ILE A 115 15.25 -2.15 -7.12
CA ILE A 115 16.21 -1.83 -6.05
C ILE A 115 17.48 -1.16 -6.59
N TYR A 116 17.87 -1.46 -7.83
CA TYR A 116 19.04 -0.85 -8.47
C TYR A 116 18.82 0.61 -8.91
N LEU A 117 17.59 1.14 -8.83
CA LEU A 117 17.32 2.55 -9.08
C LEU A 117 17.41 3.35 -7.78
N PRO A 118 17.78 4.65 -7.83
CA PRO A 118 17.82 5.51 -6.65
C PRO A 118 16.50 5.47 -5.87
N ALA A 119 16.59 5.47 -4.54
CA ALA A 119 15.42 5.44 -3.67
C ALA A 119 14.52 6.66 -3.93
N VAL A 120 13.20 6.43 -3.96
CA VAL A 120 12.21 7.51 -4.04
C VAL A 120 12.25 8.29 -2.72
N SER A 121 12.21 9.62 -2.82
CA SER A 121 12.18 10.48 -1.63
C SER A 121 11.04 10.08 -0.69
N ARG A 122 11.30 10.13 0.62
CA ARG A 122 10.28 9.82 1.64
C ARG A 122 9.03 10.70 1.48
N TRP A 123 9.22 11.95 1.08
CA TRP A 123 8.15 12.92 0.89
C TRP A 123 7.24 12.58 -0.28
N THR A 124 7.78 12.03 -1.36
CA THR A 124 6.96 11.53 -2.47
C THR A 124 6.06 10.38 -2.02
N LYS A 125 6.58 9.45 -1.20
CA LYS A 125 5.80 8.32 -0.69
C LYS A 125 4.70 8.77 0.27
N VAL A 126 5.03 9.65 1.20
CA VAL A 126 4.06 10.27 2.13
C VAL A 126 3.02 11.08 1.35
N GLY A 127 3.46 11.89 0.40
CA GLY A 127 2.58 12.68 -0.46
C GLY A 127 1.59 11.79 -1.23
N LEU A 128 2.02 10.63 -1.73
CA LEU A 128 1.13 9.69 -2.41
C LEU A 128 0.13 9.02 -1.46
N ALA A 129 0.55 8.66 -0.25
CA ALA A 129 -0.37 8.13 0.77
C ALA A 129 -1.39 9.18 1.22
N VAL A 130 -0.97 10.43 1.40
CA VAL A 130 -1.86 11.56 1.70
C VAL A 130 -2.79 11.84 0.52
N ALA A 131 -2.30 11.80 -0.72
CA ALA A 131 -3.12 11.97 -1.91
C ALA A 131 -4.17 10.85 -2.06
N ALA A 132 -3.84 9.61 -1.69
CA ALA A 132 -4.79 8.51 -1.67
C ALA A 132 -5.95 8.75 -0.68
N ILE A 133 -5.65 9.24 0.53
CA ILE A 133 -6.67 9.63 1.50
C ILE A 133 -7.45 10.85 0.98
N GLY A 134 -6.74 11.83 0.43
CA GLY A 134 -7.29 13.07 -0.09
C GLY A 134 -8.28 12.84 -1.23
N VAL A 135 -7.98 11.95 -2.19
CA VAL A 135 -8.90 11.63 -3.28
C VAL A 135 -10.15 10.93 -2.76
N ALA A 136 -10.02 10.01 -1.80
CA ALA A 136 -11.18 9.32 -1.23
C ALA A 136 -12.09 10.29 -0.45
N LEU A 137 -11.50 11.22 0.32
CA LEU A 137 -12.25 12.28 0.98
C LEU A 137 -12.87 13.28 0.00
N ALA A 138 -12.15 13.64 -1.07
CA ALA A 138 -12.67 14.54 -2.10
C ALA A 138 -13.88 13.91 -2.80
N VAL A 139 -13.80 12.63 -3.16
CA VAL A 139 -14.93 11.88 -3.73
C VAL A 139 -16.12 11.86 -2.76
N ALA A 140 -15.86 11.66 -1.47
CA ALA A 140 -16.91 11.61 -0.46
C ALA A 140 -17.58 12.97 -0.16
N LEU A 141 -16.84 14.07 -0.24
CA LEU A 141 -17.28 15.38 0.25
C LEU A 141 -17.64 16.38 -0.86
N LEU A 142 -17.23 16.14 -2.11
CA LEU A 142 -17.47 17.08 -3.20
C LEU A 142 -18.98 17.11 -3.55
N PRO A 143 -19.65 18.27 -3.40
CA PRO A 143 -21.07 18.40 -3.73
C PRO A 143 -21.34 18.09 -5.21
N GLY A 144 -22.51 17.54 -5.53
CA GLY A 144 -22.87 17.21 -6.91
C GLY A 144 -22.30 15.89 -7.44
N LEU A 145 -21.22 15.38 -6.83
CA LEU A 145 -20.57 14.16 -7.32
C LEU A 145 -21.40 12.90 -7.14
N HIS A 146 -22.31 12.89 -6.15
CA HIS A 146 -23.16 11.73 -5.82
C HIS A 146 -24.64 12.12 -5.71
N ASP A 147 -25.07 13.19 -6.37
CA ASP A 147 -26.47 13.63 -6.28
C ASP A 147 -27.43 12.74 -7.10
N HIS A 148 -26.89 11.96 -8.03
CA HIS A 148 -27.61 11.08 -8.96
C HIS A 148 -27.86 9.66 -8.41
N VAL A 149 -27.57 9.43 -7.12
CA VAL A 149 -27.65 8.11 -6.49
C VAL A 149 -29.09 7.57 -6.39
N ALA A 150 -29.25 6.26 -6.57
CA ALA A 150 -30.56 5.60 -6.43
C ALA A 150 -31.08 5.57 -4.99
N ALA A 151 -30.19 5.61 -4.00
CA ALA A 151 -30.57 5.54 -2.59
C ALA A 151 -29.86 6.61 -1.76
N ARG A 152 -30.64 7.26 -0.89
CA ARG A 152 -30.12 8.05 0.23
C ARG A 152 -30.42 7.27 1.52
N PRO A 153 -29.50 7.23 2.49
CA PRO A 153 -29.74 6.56 3.76
C PRO A 153 -30.98 7.14 4.43
N ASP A 154 -31.75 6.27 5.08
CA ASP A 154 -32.89 6.70 5.89
C ASP A 154 -32.37 7.57 7.04
N GLN A 155 -32.93 8.77 7.19
CA GLN A 155 -32.54 9.70 8.26
C GLN A 155 -32.84 9.13 9.66
N ALA A 156 -33.72 8.13 9.76
CA ALA A 156 -34.06 7.47 11.01
C ALA A 156 -32.97 6.53 11.55
N LEU A 157 -32.06 6.05 10.69
CA LEU A 157 -31.01 5.10 11.08
C LEU A 157 -29.70 5.83 11.40
N ALA A 158 -28.94 5.28 12.35
CA ALA A 158 -27.66 5.88 12.74
C ALA A 158 -26.67 5.82 11.55
N PRO A 159 -25.87 6.88 11.29
CA PRO A 159 -24.95 6.92 10.15
C PRO A 159 -24.05 5.68 10.00
N TRP A 160 -23.64 5.09 11.13
CA TRP A 160 -22.81 3.88 11.10
C TRP A 160 -23.53 2.63 10.60
N GLN A 161 -24.82 2.48 10.86
CA GLN A 161 -25.55 1.26 10.49
C GLN A 161 -25.61 1.09 8.97
N HIS A 162 -25.68 2.20 8.23
CA HIS A 162 -25.65 2.18 6.77
C HIS A 162 -24.25 2.14 6.16
N ALA A 163 -23.26 2.72 6.83
CA ALA A 163 -21.89 2.79 6.30
C ALA A 163 -21.07 1.52 6.59
N LEU A 164 -21.35 0.81 7.69
CA LEU A 164 -20.57 -0.34 8.13
C LEU A 164 -20.51 -1.49 7.10
N PRO A 165 -21.61 -1.87 6.40
CA PRO A 165 -21.53 -2.89 5.36
C PRO A 165 -20.57 -2.51 4.22
N CYS A 166 -20.62 -1.26 3.75
CA CYS A 166 -19.72 -0.78 2.69
C CYS A 166 -18.27 -0.69 3.17
N PHE A 167 -18.04 -0.23 4.40
CA PHE A 167 -16.71 -0.23 5.01
C PHE A 167 -16.13 -1.66 5.09
N GLY A 168 -16.91 -2.61 5.60
CA GLY A 168 -16.51 -4.02 5.69
C GLY A 168 -16.26 -4.63 4.31
N PHE A 169 -17.12 -4.36 3.34
CA PHE A 169 -16.96 -4.84 1.97
C PHE A 169 -15.69 -4.27 1.30
N GLY A 170 -15.44 -2.97 1.45
CA GLY A 170 -14.23 -2.33 0.93
C GLY A 170 -12.95 -2.87 1.57
N LEU A 171 -12.95 -3.11 2.88
CA LEU A 171 -11.84 -3.77 3.57
C LEU A 171 -11.61 -5.19 3.04
N LEU A 172 -12.68 -5.97 2.90
CA LEU A 172 -12.63 -7.35 2.40
C LEU A 172 -12.12 -7.40 0.95
N ALA A 173 -12.53 -6.44 0.11
CA ALA A 173 -12.06 -6.33 -1.27
C ALA A 173 -10.57 -5.92 -1.36
N GLY A 174 -10.13 -4.99 -0.51
CA GLY A 174 -8.75 -4.52 -0.48
C GLY A 174 -7.75 -5.54 0.10
N LEU A 175 -8.19 -6.38 1.04
CA LEU A 175 -7.29 -7.25 1.82
C LEU A 175 -6.54 -8.29 0.96
N PRO A 176 -7.18 -9.03 0.03
CA PRO A 176 -6.48 -9.95 -0.86
C PRO A 176 -5.43 -9.24 -1.73
N ALA A 177 -5.74 -8.04 -2.22
CA ALA A 177 -4.81 -7.25 -3.01
C ALA A 177 -3.62 -6.76 -2.18
N TYR A 178 -3.86 -6.32 -0.93
CA TYR A 178 -2.79 -6.00 0.01
C TYR A 178 -1.88 -7.20 0.28
N ALA A 179 -2.47 -8.37 0.57
CA ALA A 179 -1.72 -9.59 0.82
C ALA A 179 -0.85 -9.96 -0.39
N LEU A 180 -1.39 -9.91 -1.61
CA LEU A 180 -0.62 -10.15 -2.83
C LEU A 180 0.50 -9.13 -3.02
N LEU A 181 0.24 -7.84 -2.80
CA LEU A 181 1.27 -6.80 -2.89
C LEU A 181 2.41 -7.06 -1.89
N ARG A 182 2.09 -7.54 -0.69
CA ARG A 182 3.07 -7.94 0.33
C ARG A 182 3.87 -9.18 -0.09
N LEU A 183 3.22 -10.18 -0.69
CA LEU A 183 3.89 -11.37 -1.23
C LEU A 183 4.84 -11.04 -2.39
N LEU A 184 4.51 -10.02 -3.17
CA LEU A 184 5.33 -9.56 -4.29
C LEU A 184 6.40 -8.54 -3.86
N ASP A 185 6.40 -8.04 -2.62
CA ASP A 185 7.37 -7.04 -2.16
C ASP A 185 8.74 -7.67 -1.83
N ARG A 186 9.83 -6.95 -2.14
CA ARG A 186 11.21 -7.36 -1.85
C ARG A 186 11.79 -6.69 -0.59
N GLY A 187 10.92 -6.14 0.25
CA GLY A 187 11.33 -5.48 1.50
C GLY A 187 11.75 -4.03 1.33
N ALA A 188 11.20 -3.30 0.34
CA ALA A 188 11.53 -1.89 0.18
C ALA A 188 11.04 -1.08 1.41
N PRO A 189 11.87 -0.16 1.96
CA PRO A 189 11.44 0.71 3.07
C PRO A 189 10.26 1.58 2.62
N PHE A 190 9.23 1.71 3.47
CA PHE A 190 7.94 2.33 3.15
C PHE A 190 7.10 1.65 2.06
N GLY A 191 7.54 0.50 1.52
CA GLY A 191 6.76 -0.27 0.53
C GLY A 191 5.41 -0.75 1.08
N ARG A 192 5.34 -0.99 2.40
CA ARG A 192 4.12 -1.40 3.12
C ARG A 192 3.01 -0.34 3.05
N VAL A 193 3.35 0.91 3.33
CA VAL A 193 2.38 2.02 3.30
C VAL A 193 1.85 2.26 1.90
N LEU A 194 2.71 2.21 0.87
CA LEU A 194 2.25 2.35 -0.51
C LEU A 194 1.40 1.17 -0.99
N ALA A 195 1.75 -0.05 -0.60
CA ALA A 195 0.92 -1.23 -0.86
C ALA A 195 -0.45 -1.11 -0.18
N ALA A 196 -0.49 -0.59 1.04
CA ALA A 196 -1.73 -0.35 1.77
C ALA A 196 -2.56 0.77 1.14
N ALA A 197 -1.94 1.87 0.70
CA ALA A 197 -2.61 2.92 -0.05
C ALA A 197 -3.26 2.37 -1.33
N ALA A 198 -2.52 1.57 -2.12
CA ALA A 198 -3.05 0.91 -3.31
C ALA A 198 -4.22 -0.04 -2.97
N ALA A 199 -4.10 -0.83 -1.90
CA ALA A 199 -5.17 -1.74 -1.46
C ALA A 199 -6.43 -1.00 -1.01
N GLY A 200 -6.28 0.09 -0.24
CA GLY A 200 -7.39 0.94 0.19
C GLY A 200 -8.08 1.62 -0.98
N LEU A 201 -7.31 2.16 -1.94
CA LEU A 201 -7.84 2.70 -3.20
C LEU A 201 -8.55 1.62 -4.03
N GLY A 202 -8.02 0.40 -4.07
CA GLY A 202 -8.66 -0.73 -4.73
C GLY A 202 -10.01 -1.09 -4.08
N GLY A 203 -10.07 -1.11 -2.75
CA GLY A 203 -11.34 -1.26 -2.02
C GLY A 203 -12.33 -0.13 -2.33
N ASN A 204 -11.87 1.12 -2.39
CA ASN A 204 -12.72 2.26 -2.80
C ASN A 204 -13.20 2.12 -4.24
N LEU A 205 -12.34 1.75 -5.19
CA LEU A 205 -12.71 1.54 -6.58
C LEU A 205 -13.83 0.49 -6.69
N VAL A 206 -13.70 -0.62 -5.96
CA VAL A 206 -14.72 -1.67 -5.90
C VAL A 206 -16.03 -1.13 -5.31
N LEU A 207 -15.97 -0.31 -4.27
CA LEU A 207 -17.15 0.33 -3.69
C LEU A 207 -17.83 1.30 -4.65
N GLU A 208 -17.08 2.10 -5.42
CA GLU A 208 -17.66 3.00 -6.43
C GLU A 208 -18.39 2.25 -7.56
N LEU A 209 -17.93 1.03 -7.87
CA LEU A 209 -18.55 0.16 -8.88
C LEU A 209 -19.71 -0.69 -8.35
N HIS A 210 -19.93 -0.70 -7.02
CA HIS A 210 -20.91 -1.56 -6.36
C HIS A 210 -22.01 -0.78 -5.65
N CYS A 211 -21.63 0.22 -4.85
CA CYS A 211 -22.51 0.92 -3.93
C CYS A 211 -23.30 2.04 -4.65
N PRO A 212 -24.65 1.99 -4.68
CA PRO A 212 -25.47 3.05 -5.25
C PRO A 212 -25.91 4.09 -4.21
N VAL A 213 -25.34 4.07 -3.00
CA VAL A 213 -25.77 4.93 -1.88
C VAL A 213 -24.91 6.18 -1.84
N GLY A 214 -25.56 7.35 -1.83
CA GLY A 214 -24.89 8.63 -1.65
C GLY A 214 -25.03 9.20 -0.25
N GLY A 215 -24.56 10.43 -0.08
CA GLY A 215 -24.58 11.14 1.19
C GLY A 215 -23.19 11.24 1.82
N PRO A 216 -22.75 12.43 2.24
CA PRO A 216 -21.39 12.63 2.74
C PRO A 216 -21.05 11.74 3.95
N SER A 217 -22.01 11.53 4.85
CA SER A 217 -21.80 10.64 6.01
C SER A 217 -21.51 9.22 5.55
N HIS A 218 -22.33 8.63 4.67
CA HIS A 218 -22.12 7.28 4.14
C HIS A 218 -20.78 7.17 3.40
N LEU A 219 -20.45 8.12 2.53
CA LEU A 219 -19.24 8.06 1.73
C LEU A 219 -17.97 8.25 2.58
N VAL A 220 -17.98 9.15 3.55
CA VAL A 220 -16.82 9.32 4.44
C VAL A 220 -16.61 8.05 5.28
N LEU A 221 -17.68 7.62 5.94
CA LEU A 221 -17.66 6.53 6.91
C LEU A 221 -17.49 5.14 6.25
N GLY A 222 -18.14 4.93 5.12
CA GLY A 222 -18.18 3.66 4.39
C GLY A 222 -17.08 3.51 3.36
N HIS A 223 -16.72 4.58 2.64
CA HIS A 223 -15.74 4.52 1.55
C HIS A 223 -14.39 5.10 1.98
N ALA A 224 -14.33 6.38 2.35
CA ALA A 224 -13.05 7.05 2.61
C ALA A 224 -12.27 6.43 3.79
N MET A 225 -12.97 6.00 4.84
CA MET A 225 -12.35 5.32 5.99
C MET A 225 -11.62 4.03 5.61
N VAL A 226 -11.97 3.35 4.51
CA VAL A 226 -11.25 2.15 4.04
C VAL A 226 -9.80 2.50 3.72
N VAL A 227 -9.57 3.55 2.92
CA VAL A 227 -8.20 3.99 2.58
C VAL A 227 -7.46 4.44 3.82
N LEU A 228 -8.12 5.19 4.70
CA LEU A 228 -7.52 5.69 5.93
C LEU A 228 -7.03 4.53 6.81
N VAL A 229 -7.87 3.50 7.02
CA VAL A 229 -7.53 2.34 7.86
C VAL A 229 -6.38 1.53 7.28
N PHE A 230 -6.35 1.30 5.96
CA PHE A 230 -5.21 0.65 5.33
C PHE A 230 -3.92 1.45 5.53
N VAL A 231 -3.93 2.74 5.20
CA VAL A 231 -2.72 3.59 5.26
C VAL A 231 -2.23 3.74 6.70
N LEU A 232 -3.09 4.13 7.64
CA LEU A 232 -2.71 4.34 9.03
C LEU A 232 -2.36 3.02 9.73
N GLY A 233 -3.09 1.94 9.43
CA GLY A 233 -2.79 0.61 9.96
C GLY A 233 -1.42 0.13 9.51
N ALA A 234 -1.08 0.25 8.23
CA ALA A 234 0.24 -0.11 7.72
C ALA A 234 1.35 0.78 8.28
N ALA A 235 1.13 2.10 8.41
CA ALA A 235 2.09 3.02 8.99
C ALA A 235 2.35 2.71 10.48
N LEU A 236 1.31 2.36 11.23
CA LEU A 236 1.43 1.93 12.62
C LEU A 236 2.24 0.64 12.74
N VAL A 237 1.93 -0.36 11.91
CA VAL A 237 2.69 -1.62 11.87
C VAL A 237 4.15 -1.37 11.50
N GLU A 238 4.43 -0.50 10.52
CA GLU A 238 5.80 -0.13 10.15
C GLU A 238 6.53 0.52 11.32
N ARG A 239 5.90 1.46 12.03
CA ARG A 239 6.48 2.11 13.21
C ARG A 239 6.76 1.14 14.35
N LEU A 240 5.87 0.17 14.59
CA LEU A 240 6.00 -0.80 15.67
C LEU A 240 7.06 -1.87 15.39
N VAL A 241 7.20 -2.28 14.11
CA VAL A 241 8.18 -3.29 13.71
C VAL A 241 9.58 -2.69 13.58
N VAL A 242 9.72 -1.51 12.97
CA VAL A 242 11.04 -0.89 12.73
C VAL A 242 11.69 -0.43 14.04
N ARG A 243 10.93 0.06 15.02
CA ARG A 243 11.50 0.54 16.30
C ARG A 243 12.07 -0.55 17.21
N ARG A 244 11.88 -1.82 16.87
CA ARG A 244 12.37 -2.95 17.67
C ARG A 244 13.74 -3.47 17.20
N HIS A 245 14.24 -2.95 16.09
CA HIS A 245 15.56 -3.21 15.53
C HIS A 245 16.35 -1.91 15.56
#